data_AF-A0A519ZIH9-F1
#
_entry.id   AF-A0A519ZIH9-F1
#
_cell.length_a   1.000
_cell.length_b   1.000
_cell.length_c   1.000
_cell.angle_alpha   90.00
_cell.angle_beta   90.00
_cell.angle_gamma   90.00
#
_symmetry.space_group_name_H-M   'P 1'
#
loop_
_entity.id
_entity.type
_entity.pdbx_description
1 polymer ?
#
loop_
_entity_poly.entity_id
_entity_poly.type
_entity_poly.pdbx_seq_one_letter_code
_entity_poly.pdbx_strand_id
1 'polypeptide(L)'
;VAPPAATFAAKAAASAVNIEIGPGDNTLEKIRDKINSSNSGVTASLVSDASGVRLVLRGATGAENGFKVTATDDGAGAGGPGLSALNYDPSADLTAMSATQTAGNAKAKINGLEVTSASNTLTDVVDGLTIKLNKKTTEGNAIDLTVSQDNEGIKKGIDAFTSAYNGIVGIIRVQTLYDEASKTGGPLQGDSTAVSLLSQLRNMAFTTASTGSAFGRLSDIGIDIAKDGTMSTNSTKLGKAMEKLGDLKTFFTATHDTDANKVGVSQRFKTLASQVLGTDGAISTKTAGIQSTIKRNEEKIERMEDRSVAVEKRLRAQYTALDASMTKLNGLSAYVTQQLSVLNRSS
;
A
#
# COMPACT_ATOMS: atom_id res chain seq x y z
N VAL A 1 -4.62 -33.74 40.57
CA VAL A 1 -5.66 -33.91 39.53
C VAL A 1 -5.23 -35.11 38.70
N ALA A 2 -6.04 -36.17 38.65
CA ALA A 2 -5.72 -37.33 37.82
C ALA A 2 -5.55 -36.88 36.36
N PRO A 3 -4.55 -37.40 35.61
CA PRO A 3 -4.42 -37.05 34.21
C PRO A 3 -5.72 -37.42 33.47
N PRO A 4 -6.24 -36.54 32.59
CA PRO A 4 -7.43 -36.85 31.80
C PRO A 4 -7.20 -38.14 30.99
N ALA A 5 -8.25 -38.94 30.81
CA ALA A 5 -8.19 -40.17 30.01
C ALA A 5 -7.64 -39.85 28.61
N ALA A 6 -6.47 -40.43 28.31
CA ALA A 6 -5.72 -40.09 27.11
C ALA A 6 -6.22 -40.92 25.93
N THR A 7 -7.18 -40.40 25.17
CA THR A 7 -7.58 -41.00 23.89
C THR A 7 -6.87 -40.27 22.76
N PHE A 8 -6.05 -40.98 21.99
CA PHE A 8 -5.49 -40.47 20.74
C PHE A 8 -6.51 -40.67 19.61
N ALA A 9 -6.99 -39.58 19.03
CA ALA A 9 -7.84 -39.59 17.84
C ALA A 9 -6.97 -39.33 16.61
N ALA A 10 -6.61 -40.39 15.89
CA ALA A 10 -5.80 -40.26 14.68
C ALA A 10 -6.55 -39.46 13.61
N LYS A 11 -5.94 -38.36 13.15
CA LYS A 11 -6.45 -37.64 11.98
C LYS A 11 -6.35 -38.54 10.74
N ALA A 12 -7.46 -38.72 10.03
CA ALA A 12 -7.47 -39.50 8.79
C ALA A 12 -6.45 -38.91 7.80
N ALA A 13 -5.63 -39.79 7.20
CA ALA A 13 -4.54 -39.45 6.25
C ALA A 13 -3.30 -38.72 6.81
N ALA A 14 -3.13 -38.57 8.12
CA ALA A 14 -1.85 -38.11 8.68
C ALA A 14 -0.80 -39.24 8.63
N SER A 15 0.37 -38.96 8.03
CA SER A 15 1.52 -39.88 8.02
C SER A 15 2.45 -39.62 9.20
N ALA A 16 3.13 -40.66 9.67
CA ALA A 16 4.20 -40.51 10.65
C ALA A 16 5.36 -39.73 10.04
N VAL A 17 5.90 -38.77 10.80
CA VAL A 17 7.12 -38.04 10.44
C VAL A 17 8.29 -38.69 11.16
N ASN A 18 9.16 -39.34 10.39
CA ASN A 18 10.35 -39.98 10.92
C ASN A 18 11.47 -38.95 11.07
N ILE A 19 12.03 -38.86 12.27
CA ILE A 19 13.12 -37.94 12.60
C ILE A 19 14.34 -38.78 12.95
N GLU A 20 15.35 -38.71 12.12
CA GLU A 20 16.61 -39.43 12.34
C GLU A 20 17.51 -38.64 13.30
N ILE A 21 17.83 -39.28 14.44
CA ILE A 21 18.80 -38.78 15.42
C ILE A 21 20.11 -39.55 15.19
N GLY A 22 21.07 -38.88 14.55
CA GLY A 22 22.34 -39.51 14.16
C GLY A 22 23.39 -39.50 15.28
N PRO A 23 24.54 -40.17 15.06
CA PRO A 23 25.65 -40.19 16.00
C PRO A 23 26.12 -38.77 16.35
N GLY A 24 26.07 -38.42 17.63
CA GLY A 24 26.45 -37.09 18.13
C GLY A 24 25.30 -36.08 18.19
N ASP A 25 24.08 -36.44 17.79
CA ASP A 25 22.86 -35.62 17.94
C ASP A 25 22.09 -35.91 19.25
N ASN A 26 22.77 -36.51 20.22
CA ASN A 26 22.18 -37.08 21.44
C ASN A 26 21.95 -36.05 22.57
N THR A 27 22.00 -34.75 22.28
CA THR A 27 21.69 -33.70 23.26
C THR A 27 20.26 -33.21 23.09
N LEU A 28 19.63 -32.76 24.17
CA LEU A 28 18.25 -32.28 24.12
C LEU A 28 18.09 -31.07 23.19
N GLU A 29 19.12 -30.23 23.06
CA GLU A 29 19.17 -29.10 22.14
C GLU A 29 19.11 -29.57 20.68
N LYS A 30 19.93 -30.56 20.33
CA LYS A 30 19.98 -31.10 18.97
C LYS A 30 18.70 -31.86 18.62
N ILE A 31 18.14 -32.61 19.56
CA ILE A 31 16.84 -33.29 19.40
C ILE A 31 15.73 -32.25 19.17
N ARG A 32 15.69 -31.17 19.97
CA ARG A 32 14.76 -30.04 19.77
C ARG A 32 14.89 -29.46 18.37
N ASP A 33 16.12 -29.17 17.93
CA ASP A 33 16.37 -28.53 16.65
C ASP A 33 15.97 -29.43 15.47
N LYS A 34 16.21 -30.74 15.57
CA LYS A 34 15.73 -31.74 14.60
C LYS A 34 14.21 -31.81 14.53
N ILE A 35 13.52 -31.83 15.68
CA ILE A 35 12.06 -31.83 15.72
C ILE A 35 11.50 -30.56 15.09
N ASN A 36 12.01 -29.39 15.45
CA ASN A 36 11.56 -28.12 14.89
C ASN A 36 11.86 -27.99 13.39
N SER A 37 12.92 -28.63 12.89
CA SER A 37 13.28 -28.64 11.46
C SER A 37 12.52 -29.69 10.64
N SER A 38 11.81 -30.63 11.29
CA SER A 38 11.13 -31.76 10.64
C SER A 38 9.80 -31.39 9.97
N ASN A 39 9.28 -30.17 10.18
CA ASN A 39 7.94 -29.75 9.75
C ASN A 39 6.82 -30.71 10.19
N SER A 40 7.00 -31.40 11.32
CA SER A 40 6.04 -32.38 11.86
C SER A 40 4.74 -31.79 12.41
N GLY A 41 4.60 -30.46 12.42
CA GLY A 41 3.47 -29.78 13.07
C GLY A 41 3.54 -29.76 14.59
N VAL A 42 4.64 -30.27 15.17
CA VAL A 42 4.94 -30.22 16.60
C VAL A 42 6.12 -29.28 16.84
N THR A 43 6.03 -28.44 17.85
CA THR A 43 7.11 -27.57 18.30
C THR A 43 7.74 -28.14 19.56
N ALA A 44 9.06 -28.27 19.55
CA ALA A 44 9.88 -28.68 20.68
C ALA A 44 10.52 -27.48 21.37
N SER A 45 10.56 -27.50 22.70
CA SER A 45 11.27 -26.52 23.54
C SER A 45 11.92 -27.19 24.75
N LEU A 46 12.91 -26.53 25.34
CA LEU A 46 13.55 -26.99 26.57
C LEU A 46 13.08 -26.12 27.72
N VAL A 47 12.63 -26.76 28.80
CA VAL A 47 12.26 -26.10 30.05
C VAL A 47 13.22 -26.57 31.12
N SER A 48 13.88 -25.62 31.78
CA SER A 48 14.76 -25.90 32.92
C SER A 48 14.04 -25.57 34.21
N ASP A 49 13.99 -26.52 35.14
CA ASP A 49 13.47 -26.37 36.49
C ASP A 49 14.55 -26.74 37.52
N ALA A 50 14.22 -26.66 38.82
CA ALA A 50 15.15 -27.00 39.91
C ALA A 50 15.55 -28.49 39.94
N SER A 51 14.86 -29.35 39.20
CA SER A 51 15.11 -30.79 39.07
C SER A 51 15.83 -31.17 37.77
N GLY A 52 16.07 -30.23 36.85
CA GLY A 52 16.83 -30.45 35.62
C GLY A 52 16.20 -29.84 34.37
N VAL A 53 16.66 -30.29 33.20
CA VAL A 53 16.19 -29.85 31.88
C VAL A 53 15.23 -30.91 31.30
N ARG A 54 14.06 -30.47 30.83
CA ARG A 54 13.04 -31.34 30.22
C ARG A 54 12.71 -30.87 28.81
N LEU A 55 12.54 -31.82 27.89
CA LEU A 55 12.00 -31.56 26.56
C LEU A 55 10.47 -31.46 26.66
N VAL A 56 9.91 -30.36 26.14
CA VAL A 56 8.47 -30.13 26.06
C VAL A 56 8.07 -30.07 24.58
N LEU A 57 7.02 -30.82 24.26
CA LEU A 57 6.48 -30.92 22.91
C LEU A 57 5.06 -30.34 22.89
N ARG A 58 4.75 -29.54 21.87
CA ARG A 58 3.43 -28.91 21.72
C ARG A 58 2.95 -29.01 20.28
N GLY A 59 1.75 -29.56 20.11
CA GLY A 59 1.04 -29.62 18.82
C GLY A 59 0.05 -28.47 18.64
N ALA A 60 -0.64 -28.46 17.51
CA ALA A 60 -1.72 -27.53 17.21
C ALA A 60 -2.97 -27.80 18.08
N THR A 61 -3.90 -26.83 18.13
CA THR A 61 -5.19 -27.00 18.82
C THR A 61 -6.12 -27.93 18.05
N GLY A 62 -7.13 -28.49 18.73
CA GLY A 62 -8.09 -29.39 18.12
C GLY A 62 -7.83 -30.85 18.45
N ALA A 63 -8.89 -31.62 18.69
CA ALA A 63 -8.82 -32.99 19.17
C ALA A 63 -8.04 -33.92 18.22
N GLU A 64 -8.16 -33.71 16.91
CA GLU A 64 -7.44 -34.49 15.89
C GLU A 64 -5.95 -34.13 15.75
N ASN A 65 -5.51 -33.01 16.35
CA ASN A 65 -4.11 -32.58 16.34
C ASN A 65 -3.35 -33.05 17.60
N GLY A 66 -3.95 -33.94 18.40
CA GLY A 66 -3.19 -34.74 19.36
C GLY A 66 -2.10 -35.53 18.62
N PHE A 67 -0.96 -35.77 19.27
CA PHE A 67 0.16 -36.49 18.69
C PHE A 67 0.68 -37.55 19.65
N LYS A 68 1.40 -38.51 19.08
CA LYS A 68 2.17 -39.51 19.81
C LYS A 68 3.63 -39.46 19.39
N VAL A 69 4.51 -39.91 20.27
CA VAL A 69 5.96 -39.96 20.05
C VAL A 69 6.40 -41.38 20.29
N THR A 70 6.98 -41.99 19.27
CA THR A 70 7.57 -43.32 19.37
C THR A 70 9.03 -43.22 18.92
N ALA A 71 9.93 -43.66 19.77
CA ALA A 71 11.35 -43.75 19.56
C ALA A 71 11.73 -45.22 19.40
N THR A 72 12.49 -45.50 18.34
CA THR A 72 13.19 -46.77 18.16
C THR A 72 14.65 -46.49 18.45
N ASP A 73 15.25 -47.29 19.34
CA ASP A 73 16.64 -47.17 19.76
C ASP A 73 17.40 -48.39 19.20
N ASP A 74 18.58 -48.18 18.60
CA ASP A 74 19.42 -49.24 18.03
C ASP A 74 20.19 -50.03 19.10
N GLY A 75 20.05 -49.64 20.37
CA GLY A 75 20.40 -50.44 21.53
C GLY A 75 20.73 -49.55 22.71
N ALA A 76 20.08 -49.76 23.84
CA ALA A 76 20.38 -49.06 25.08
C ALA A 76 21.84 -49.35 25.52
N GLY A 77 22.77 -48.49 25.10
CA GLY A 77 24.13 -48.47 25.62
C GLY A 77 24.09 -48.26 27.13
N ALA A 78 24.73 -49.16 27.87
CA ALA A 78 24.76 -49.17 29.32
C ALA A 78 25.22 -47.83 29.90
N GLY A 79 24.30 -47.04 30.47
CA GLY A 79 24.63 -45.94 31.39
C GLY A 79 23.79 -44.66 31.33
N GLY A 80 22.91 -44.45 30.35
CA GLY A 80 22.09 -43.22 30.26
C GLY A 80 20.67 -43.44 29.70
N PRO A 81 19.75 -42.47 29.85
CA PRO A 81 18.42 -42.56 29.26
C PRO A 81 18.53 -42.50 27.73
N GLY A 82 18.19 -43.60 27.05
CA GLY A 82 18.10 -43.66 25.59
C GLY A 82 16.89 -42.90 25.04
N LEU A 83 16.71 -42.92 23.71
CA LEU A 83 15.60 -42.19 23.05
C LEU A 83 14.22 -42.69 23.50
N SER A 84 14.14 -43.92 24.03
CA SER A 84 12.93 -44.50 24.63
C SER A 84 12.36 -43.67 25.79
N ALA A 85 13.17 -42.81 26.44
CA ALA A 85 12.70 -41.87 27.44
C ALA A 85 11.76 -40.78 26.88
N LEU A 86 11.72 -40.61 25.54
CA LEU A 86 10.83 -39.67 24.85
C LEU A 86 9.51 -40.31 24.38
N ASN A 87 9.30 -41.61 24.68
CA ASN A 87 8.09 -42.30 24.25
C ASN A 87 6.83 -41.74 24.92
N TYR A 88 5.83 -41.46 24.09
CA TYR A 88 4.48 -41.12 24.49
C TYR A 88 3.48 -41.70 23.48
N ASP A 89 2.86 -42.81 23.81
CA ASP A 89 1.72 -43.36 23.06
C ASP A 89 0.62 -43.77 24.05
N PRO A 90 -0.41 -42.93 24.24
CA PRO A 90 -1.48 -43.22 25.18
C PRO A 90 -2.36 -44.41 24.75
N SER A 91 -2.28 -44.85 23.49
CA SER A 91 -3.00 -46.03 23.01
C SER A 91 -2.27 -47.35 23.27
N ALA A 92 -0.95 -47.28 23.51
CA ALA A 92 -0.08 -48.43 23.76
C ALA A 92 0.54 -48.43 25.16
N ASP A 93 0.00 -47.61 26.07
CA ASP A 93 0.48 -47.42 27.46
C ASP A 93 1.97 -47.02 27.58
N LEU A 94 2.49 -46.34 26.55
CA LEU A 94 3.85 -45.79 26.58
C LEU A 94 3.81 -44.39 27.19
N THR A 95 4.31 -44.25 28.41
CA THR A 95 4.15 -43.02 29.23
C THR A 95 5.47 -42.45 29.76
N ALA A 96 6.58 -42.68 29.04
CA ALA A 96 7.89 -42.14 29.44
C ALA A 96 7.87 -40.59 29.48
N MET A 97 7.12 -39.95 28.58
CA MET A 97 6.67 -38.58 28.76
C MET A 97 5.24 -38.52 29.33
N SER A 98 4.94 -37.45 30.06
CA SER A 98 3.59 -37.19 30.61
C SER A 98 2.86 -36.09 29.83
N ALA A 99 1.59 -36.30 29.51
CA ALA A 99 0.74 -35.24 28.95
C ALA A 99 0.29 -34.25 30.02
N THR A 100 0.69 -32.99 29.86
CA THR A 100 0.29 -31.88 30.75
C THR A 100 -1.00 -31.18 30.28
N GLN A 101 -1.33 -31.29 28.99
CA GLN A 101 -2.56 -30.75 28.39
C GLN A 101 -2.98 -31.62 27.20
N THR A 102 -4.26 -32.01 27.15
CA THR A 102 -4.84 -32.74 26.02
C THR A 102 -5.33 -31.77 24.95
N ALA A 103 -5.09 -32.10 23.68
CA ALA A 103 -5.67 -31.35 22.57
C ALA A 103 -7.20 -31.53 22.57
N GLY A 104 -7.93 -30.45 22.31
CA GLY A 104 -9.39 -30.46 22.32
C GLY A 104 -9.95 -29.44 21.34
N ASN A 105 -11.13 -29.74 20.82
CA ASN A 105 -11.89 -28.79 20.01
C ASN A 105 -12.51 -27.73 20.92
N ALA A 106 -12.53 -26.49 20.46
CA ALA A 106 -13.38 -25.46 21.02
C ALA A 106 -14.85 -25.89 20.86
N LYS A 107 -15.63 -25.71 21.93
CA LYS A 107 -17.08 -25.94 21.95
C LYS A 107 -17.75 -24.65 22.38
N ALA A 108 -18.72 -24.18 21.61
CA ALA A 108 -19.52 -23.01 21.93
C ALA A 108 -20.99 -23.27 21.64
N LYS A 109 -21.87 -22.44 22.20
CA LYS A 109 -23.29 -22.40 21.86
C LYS A 109 -23.61 -21.04 21.25
N ILE A 110 -24.15 -21.02 20.04
CA ILE A 110 -24.57 -19.80 19.35
C ILE A 110 -26.06 -19.91 19.12
N ASN A 111 -26.86 -19.02 19.72
CA ASN A 111 -28.33 -19.06 19.67
C ASN A 111 -28.91 -20.44 20.04
N GLY A 112 -28.29 -21.13 21.00
CA GLY A 112 -28.68 -22.48 21.44
C GLY A 112 -28.11 -23.64 20.61
N LEU A 113 -27.53 -23.39 19.43
CA LEU A 113 -26.91 -24.41 18.60
C LEU A 113 -25.48 -24.70 19.06
N GLU A 114 -25.15 -25.98 19.24
CA GLU A 114 -23.80 -26.40 19.60
C GLU A 114 -22.89 -26.38 18.38
N VAL A 115 -21.76 -25.70 18.50
CA VAL A 115 -20.75 -25.55 17.44
C VAL A 115 -19.42 -26.03 17.97
N THR A 116 -18.66 -26.74 17.12
CA THR A 116 -17.34 -27.25 17.46
C THR A 116 -16.33 -26.82 16.42
N SER A 117 -15.11 -26.48 16.85
CA SER A 117 -14.02 -26.08 15.96
C SER A 117 -12.67 -26.57 16.49
N ALA A 118 -11.74 -26.88 15.61
CA ALA A 118 -10.36 -27.22 15.98
C ALA A 118 -9.58 -26.02 16.55
N SER A 119 -10.06 -24.79 16.30
CA SER A 119 -9.43 -23.54 16.75
C SER A 119 -10.38 -22.71 17.61
N ASN A 120 -9.82 -21.80 18.40
CA ASN A 120 -10.58 -20.77 19.10
C ASN A 120 -11.06 -19.65 18.16
N THR A 121 -10.69 -19.67 16.88
CA THR A 121 -11.23 -18.76 15.86
C THR A 121 -12.27 -19.50 15.02
N LEU A 122 -13.51 -19.01 15.05
CA LEU A 122 -14.65 -19.54 14.31
C LEU A 122 -14.89 -18.63 13.09
N THR A 123 -14.56 -19.08 11.89
CA THR A 123 -14.72 -18.31 10.64
C THR A 123 -15.99 -18.66 9.88
N ASP A 124 -16.41 -19.92 9.92
CA ASP A 124 -17.47 -20.46 9.03
C ASP A 124 -18.71 -20.90 9.80
N VAL A 125 -18.84 -20.44 11.04
CA VAL A 125 -19.94 -20.85 11.93
C VAL A 125 -21.16 -19.94 11.79
N VAL A 126 -20.94 -18.65 11.52
CA VAL A 126 -21.99 -17.69 11.20
C VAL A 126 -21.52 -16.92 9.97
N ASP A 127 -22.37 -16.85 8.94
CA ASP A 127 -22.03 -16.20 7.68
C ASP A 127 -21.64 -14.73 7.91
N GLY A 128 -20.54 -14.32 7.29
CA GLY A 128 -19.97 -12.98 7.42
C GLY A 128 -19.33 -12.62 8.77
N LEU A 129 -19.24 -13.55 9.74
CA LEU A 129 -18.64 -13.29 11.06
C LEU A 129 -17.42 -14.16 11.33
N THR A 130 -16.36 -13.54 11.85
CA THR A 130 -15.25 -14.24 12.48
C THR A 130 -15.29 -14.03 13.99
N ILE A 131 -15.55 -15.10 14.75
CA ILE A 131 -15.69 -15.05 16.21
C ILE A 131 -14.44 -15.65 16.86
N LYS A 132 -13.76 -14.87 17.71
CA LYS A 132 -12.61 -15.34 18.48
C LYS A 132 -12.99 -15.63 19.92
N LEU A 133 -12.89 -16.89 20.32
CA LEU A 133 -13.14 -17.38 21.67
C LEU A 133 -11.91 -17.12 22.54
N ASN A 134 -12.09 -16.33 23.60
CA ASN A 134 -10.98 -15.98 24.51
C ASN A 134 -11.03 -16.78 25.81
N LYS A 135 -12.21 -16.88 26.43
CA LYS A 135 -12.43 -17.60 27.70
C LYS A 135 -13.80 -18.24 27.69
N LYS A 136 -13.97 -19.29 28.49
CA LYS A 136 -15.27 -19.92 28.73
C LYS A 136 -16.16 -18.94 29.51
N THR A 137 -17.39 -18.74 29.05
CA THR A 137 -18.42 -17.99 29.77
C THR A 137 -18.95 -18.83 30.94
N THR A 138 -19.37 -18.16 32.03
CA THR A 138 -20.04 -18.85 33.13
C THR A 138 -21.48 -19.16 32.75
N GLU A 139 -22.00 -20.26 33.28
CA GLU A 139 -23.41 -20.60 33.11
C GLU A 139 -24.31 -19.45 33.57
N GLY A 140 -25.34 -19.13 32.78
CA GLY A 140 -26.23 -17.98 33.01
C GLY A 140 -25.70 -16.62 32.54
N ASN A 141 -24.41 -16.48 32.19
CA ASN A 141 -23.84 -15.24 31.66
C ASN A 141 -23.40 -15.42 30.20
N ALA A 142 -24.38 -15.54 29.31
CA ALA A 142 -24.12 -15.54 27.86
C ALA A 142 -23.62 -14.15 27.41
N ILE A 143 -22.82 -14.12 26.34
CA ILE A 143 -22.38 -12.87 25.72
C ILE A 143 -23.34 -12.55 24.59
N ASP A 144 -23.96 -11.38 24.66
CA ASP A 144 -24.78 -10.85 23.56
C ASP A 144 -23.88 -10.20 22.51
N LEU A 145 -24.01 -10.66 21.27
CA LEU A 145 -23.27 -10.12 20.13
C LEU A 145 -24.23 -9.36 19.22
N THR A 146 -24.10 -8.03 19.18
CA THR A 146 -24.91 -7.17 18.32
C THR A 146 -24.14 -6.82 17.06
N VAL A 147 -24.70 -7.16 15.90
CA VAL A 147 -24.20 -6.71 14.60
C VAL A 147 -25.02 -5.49 14.19
N SER A 148 -24.34 -4.37 13.97
CA SER A 148 -24.95 -3.12 13.54
C SER A 148 -24.18 -2.51 12.36
N GLN A 149 -24.85 -1.58 11.68
CA GLN A 149 -24.25 -0.83 10.58
C GLN A 149 -23.16 0.12 11.09
N ASP A 150 -21.99 0.08 10.45
CA ASP A 150 -20.88 0.99 10.73
C ASP A 150 -21.10 2.35 10.02
N ASN A 151 -21.94 3.18 10.62
CA ASN A 151 -22.20 4.54 10.13
C ASN A 151 -20.96 5.44 10.24
N GLU A 152 -20.05 5.16 11.17
CA GLU A 152 -18.82 5.92 11.34
C GLU A 152 -17.86 5.67 10.18
N GLY A 153 -17.68 4.41 9.78
CA GLY A 153 -16.89 4.02 8.62
C GLY A 153 -17.41 4.65 7.32
N ILE A 154 -18.74 4.67 7.12
CA ILE A 154 -19.37 5.31 5.95
C ILE A 154 -19.11 6.83 5.96
N LYS A 155 -19.33 7.50 7.10
CA LYS A 155 -19.06 8.93 7.26
C LYS A 155 -17.60 9.25 6.96
N LYS A 156 -16.67 8.47 7.50
CA LYS A 156 -15.23 8.63 7.26
C LYS A 156 -14.86 8.49 5.79
N GLY A 157 -15.47 7.54 5.08
CA GLY A 157 -15.29 7.39 3.63
C GLY A 157 -15.76 8.61 2.84
N ILE A 158 -16.92 9.17 3.21
CA ILE A 158 -17.47 10.38 2.58
C ILE A 158 -16.61 11.61 2.89
N ASP A 159 -16.19 11.79 4.14
CA ASP A 159 -15.32 12.90 4.54
C ASP A 159 -13.94 12.81 3.87
N ALA A 160 -13.40 11.61 3.65
CA ALA A 160 -12.18 11.41 2.87
C ALA A 160 -12.38 11.81 1.39
N PHE A 161 -13.53 11.45 0.80
CA PHE A 161 -13.88 11.85 -0.57
C PHE A 161 -14.00 13.38 -0.72
N THR A 162 -14.75 14.05 0.15
CA THR A 162 -14.92 15.51 0.11
C THR A 162 -13.58 16.22 0.32
N SER A 163 -12.75 15.71 1.23
CA SER A 163 -11.39 16.24 1.48
C SER A 163 -10.48 16.09 0.27
N ALA A 164 -10.47 14.93 -0.39
CA ALA A 164 -9.65 14.69 -1.58
C ALA A 164 -10.10 15.59 -2.75
N TYR A 165 -11.41 15.72 -2.97
CA TYR A 165 -11.97 16.62 -3.98
C TYR A 165 -11.58 18.08 -3.70
N ASN A 166 -11.73 18.54 -2.45
CA ASN A 166 -11.34 19.90 -2.04
C ASN A 166 -9.83 20.15 -2.19
N GLY A 167 -9.00 19.13 -1.94
CA GLY A 167 -7.56 19.20 -2.18
C GLY A 167 -7.25 19.50 -3.64
N ILE A 168 -7.89 18.79 -4.58
CA ILE A 168 -7.71 19.02 -6.02
C ILE A 168 -8.21 20.41 -6.42
N VAL A 169 -9.41 20.80 -5.99
CA VAL A 169 -9.97 22.14 -6.25
C VAL A 169 -9.04 23.23 -5.73
N GLY A 170 -8.51 23.06 -4.51
CA GLY A 170 -7.55 23.98 -3.90
C GLY A 170 -6.27 24.12 -4.72
N ILE A 171 -5.65 23.01 -5.11
CA ILE A 171 -4.43 23.01 -5.92
C ILE A 171 -4.67 23.71 -7.26
N ILE A 172 -5.70 23.31 -8.01
CA ILE A 172 -5.96 23.90 -9.34
C ILE A 172 -6.24 25.40 -9.22
N ARG A 173 -7.01 25.83 -8.22
CA ARG A 173 -7.29 27.26 -8.00
C ARG A 173 -6.03 28.04 -7.70
N VAL A 174 -5.19 27.59 -6.76
CA VAL A 174 -3.93 28.27 -6.43
C VAL A 174 -3.01 28.37 -7.66
N GLN A 175 -2.96 27.32 -8.48
CA GLN A 175 -2.08 27.29 -9.65
C GLN A 175 -2.61 28.10 -10.85
N THR A 176 -3.91 28.37 -10.93
CA THR A 176 -4.54 29.04 -12.09
C THR A 176 -5.01 30.47 -11.81
N LEU A 177 -5.13 30.85 -10.53
CA LEU A 177 -5.63 32.16 -10.11
C LEU A 177 -4.59 33.26 -10.32
N TYR A 178 -5.07 34.43 -10.70
CA TYR A 178 -4.30 35.67 -10.64
C TYR A 178 -4.59 36.35 -9.31
N ASP A 179 -3.55 36.65 -8.55
CA ASP A 179 -3.68 37.42 -7.32
C ASP A 179 -3.52 38.91 -7.64
N GLU A 180 -4.63 39.66 -7.52
CA GLU A 180 -4.67 41.10 -7.76
C GLU A 180 -3.77 41.88 -6.79
N ALA A 181 -3.59 41.39 -5.56
CA ALA A 181 -2.81 42.08 -4.53
C ALA A 181 -1.30 41.99 -4.81
N SER A 182 -0.81 40.79 -5.10
CA SER A 182 0.60 40.58 -5.47
C SER A 182 0.89 40.90 -6.93
N LYS A 183 -0.15 41.05 -7.77
CA LYS A 183 -0.05 41.15 -9.23
C LYS A 183 0.70 39.98 -9.86
N THR A 184 0.61 38.80 -9.24
CA THR A 184 1.28 37.59 -9.71
C THR A 184 0.25 36.53 -10.10
N GLY A 185 0.59 35.82 -11.17
CA GLY A 185 -0.15 34.66 -11.63
C GLY A 185 0.38 33.38 -11.02
N GLY A 186 -0.51 32.44 -10.72
CA GLY A 186 -0.10 31.05 -10.53
C GLY A 186 0.63 30.50 -11.78
N PRO A 187 1.55 29.54 -11.63
CA PRO A 187 2.29 28.93 -12.74
C PRO A 187 1.44 28.41 -13.91
N LEU A 188 0.18 28.05 -13.66
CA LEU A 188 -0.78 27.56 -14.66
C LEU A 188 -1.87 28.59 -14.99
N GLN A 189 -1.65 29.88 -14.72
CA GLN A 189 -2.59 30.91 -15.12
C GLN A 189 -2.81 30.89 -16.64
N GLY A 190 -4.08 30.84 -17.06
CA GLY A 190 -4.46 30.72 -18.47
C GLY A 190 -4.33 29.31 -19.05
N ASP A 191 -3.94 28.32 -18.26
CA ASP A 191 -3.86 26.93 -18.70
C ASP A 191 -5.26 26.33 -18.90
N SER A 192 -5.62 26.11 -20.18
CA SER A 192 -6.93 25.56 -20.56
C SER A 192 -7.14 24.12 -20.09
N THR A 193 -6.07 23.33 -19.92
CA THR A 193 -6.17 21.94 -19.46
C THR A 193 -6.53 21.87 -17.97
N ALA A 194 -5.90 22.72 -17.14
CA ALA A 194 -6.21 22.82 -15.72
C ALA A 194 -7.64 23.36 -15.49
N VAL A 195 -8.02 24.41 -16.21
CA VAL A 195 -9.38 25.00 -16.13
C VAL A 195 -10.45 24.02 -16.63
N SER A 196 -10.17 23.27 -17.71
CA SER A 196 -11.07 22.22 -18.22
C SER A 196 -11.26 21.09 -17.21
N LEU A 197 -10.17 20.61 -16.58
CA LEU A 197 -10.24 19.58 -15.55
C LEU A 197 -11.09 20.02 -14.35
N LEU A 198 -10.89 21.24 -13.86
CA LEU A 198 -11.71 21.80 -12.77
C LEU A 198 -13.20 21.90 -13.17
N SER A 199 -13.48 22.20 -14.44
CA SER A 199 -14.85 22.31 -14.94
C SER A 199 -15.50 20.93 -15.09
N GLN A 200 -14.75 19.92 -15.55
CA GLN A 200 -15.20 18.53 -15.61
C GLN A 200 -15.49 17.96 -14.22
N LEU A 201 -14.58 18.17 -13.24
CA LEU A 201 -14.79 17.75 -11.85
C LEU A 201 -16.04 18.38 -11.24
N ARG A 202 -16.24 19.69 -11.46
CA ARG A 202 -17.45 20.39 -10.99
C ARG A 202 -18.70 19.85 -11.68
N ASN A 203 -18.69 19.70 -13.00
CA ASN A 203 -19.83 19.15 -13.73
C ASN A 203 -20.23 17.76 -13.20
N MET A 204 -19.26 16.91 -12.90
CA MET A 204 -19.50 15.58 -12.33
C MET A 204 -20.09 15.64 -10.92
N ALA A 205 -19.66 16.60 -10.10
CA ALA A 205 -20.26 16.82 -8.78
C ALA A 205 -21.72 17.30 -8.87
N PHE A 206 -22.06 18.09 -9.91
CA PHE A 206 -23.42 18.60 -10.11
C PHE A 206 -24.34 17.67 -10.92
N THR A 207 -23.79 16.70 -11.65
CA THR A 207 -24.63 15.76 -12.39
C THR A 207 -25.54 14.98 -11.47
N THR A 208 -26.80 14.83 -11.86
CA THR A 208 -27.74 13.97 -11.16
C THR A 208 -27.32 12.51 -11.31
N ALA A 209 -27.39 11.76 -10.22
CA ALA A 209 -27.07 10.34 -10.21
C ALA A 209 -28.23 9.48 -10.71
N SER A 210 -27.90 8.20 -10.86
CA SER A 210 -28.61 7.12 -11.53
C SER A 210 -30.10 6.95 -11.20
N THR A 211 -30.81 6.40 -12.19
CA THR A 211 -32.09 5.70 -12.02
C THR A 211 -31.92 4.55 -11.01
N GLY A 212 -32.84 4.41 -10.06
CA GLY A 212 -32.84 3.32 -9.07
C GLY A 212 -32.34 3.66 -7.67
N SER A 213 -31.86 4.88 -7.43
CA SER A 213 -31.67 5.43 -6.07
C SER A 213 -32.76 6.46 -5.78
N ALA A 214 -33.23 6.53 -4.53
CA ALA A 214 -34.06 7.63 -4.06
C ALA A 214 -33.32 8.99 -4.05
N PHE A 215 -31.98 8.98 -4.16
CA PHE A 215 -31.14 10.18 -4.18
C PHE A 215 -30.80 10.57 -5.61
N GLY A 216 -31.07 11.82 -5.97
CA GLY A 216 -30.76 12.36 -7.30
C GLY A 216 -29.47 13.17 -7.32
N ARG A 217 -29.03 13.75 -6.19
CA ARG A 217 -27.88 14.67 -6.12
C ARG A 217 -27.05 14.46 -4.85
N LEU A 218 -25.81 14.95 -4.87
CA LEU A 218 -24.93 14.98 -3.69
C LEU A 218 -25.56 15.73 -2.50
N SER A 219 -26.31 16.81 -2.77
CA SER A 219 -27.03 17.57 -1.74
C SER A 219 -28.11 16.77 -1.02
N ASP A 220 -28.68 15.75 -1.67
CA ASP A 220 -29.75 14.91 -1.10
C ASP A 220 -29.20 13.97 -0.02
N ILE A 221 -27.93 13.60 -0.16
CA ILE A 221 -27.19 12.79 0.82
C ILE A 221 -26.38 13.65 1.81
N GLY A 222 -26.58 14.97 1.79
CA GLY A 222 -25.90 15.89 2.69
C GLY A 222 -24.48 16.27 2.29
N ILE A 223 -24.11 16.18 1.02
CA ILE A 223 -22.86 16.76 0.51
C ILE A 223 -23.22 18.05 -0.23
N ASP A 224 -22.97 19.19 0.41
CA ASP A 224 -23.26 20.51 -0.13
C ASP A 224 -22.05 21.01 -0.95
N ILE A 225 -22.31 21.73 -2.03
CA ILE A 225 -21.27 22.31 -2.89
C ILE A 225 -21.37 23.83 -2.80
N ALA A 226 -20.29 24.48 -2.37
CA ALA A 226 -20.21 25.93 -2.28
C ALA A 226 -20.01 26.59 -3.66
N LYS A 227 -20.24 27.90 -3.73
CA LYS A 227 -20.07 28.68 -4.98
C LYS A 227 -18.67 28.61 -5.56
N ASP A 228 -17.68 28.42 -4.71
CA ASP A 228 -16.28 28.30 -5.10
C ASP A 228 -15.91 26.88 -5.59
N GLY A 229 -16.89 25.98 -5.61
CA GLY A 229 -16.78 24.62 -6.08
C GLY A 229 -16.31 23.62 -5.03
N THR A 230 -16.05 24.04 -3.78
CA THR A 230 -15.68 23.14 -2.67
C THR A 230 -16.89 22.37 -2.13
N MET A 231 -16.65 21.18 -1.58
CA MET A 231 -17.65 20.32 -0.94
C MET A 231 -17.61 20.45 0.59
N SER A 232 -18.77 20.34 1.23
CA SER A 232 -18.90 20.22 2.68
C SER A 232 -19.95 19.17 3.06
N THR A 233 -19.79 18.55 4.23
CA THR A 233 -20.69 17.48 4.70
C THR A 233 -21.67 18.02 5.75
N ASN A 234 -22.96 17.88 5.49
CA ASN A 234 -24.04 18.09 6.43
C ASN A 234 -24.37 16.79 7.18
N SER A 235 -23.89 16.68 8.42
CA SER A 235 -24.04 15.47 9.24
C SER A 235 -25.49 15.02 9.46
N THR A 236 -26.45 15.96 9.55
CA THR A 236 -27.86 15.62 9.77
C THR A 236 -28.50 15.00 8.54
N LYS A 237 -28.27 15.58 7.35
CA LYS A 237 -28.77 15.01 6.09
C LYS A 237 -28.08 13.69 5.76
N LEU A 238 -26.77 13.62 5.99
CA LEU A 238 -26.02 12.38 5.79
C LEU A 238 -26.51 11.27 6.72
N GLY A 239 -26.79 11.57 7.99
CA GLY A 239 -27.40 10.64 8.93
C GLY A 239 -28.68 10.01 8.39
N LYS A 240 -29.62 10.84 7.90
CA LYS A 240 -30.86 10.38 7.28
C LYS A 240 -30.64 9.57 6.00
N ALA A 241 -29.61 9.92 5.22
CA ALA A 241 -29.28 9.18 4.01
C ALA A 241 -28.72 7.78 4.32
N MET A 242 -27.95 7.65 5.41
CA MET A 242 -27.39 6.36 5.86
C MET A 242 -28.45 5.37 6.37
N GLU A 243 -29.63 5.84 6.78
CA GLU A 243 -30.80 4.99 7.07
C GLU A 243 -31.32 4.25 5.82
N LYS A 244 -31.05 4.78 4.62
CA LYS A 244 -31.38 4.18 3.32
C LYS A 244 -30.12 3.68 2.61
N LEU A 245 -29.39 2.78 3.25
CA LEU A 245 -28.09 2.31 2.77
C LEU A 245 -28.13 1.70 1.35
N GLY A 246 -29.20 1.00 0.99
CA GLY A 246 -29.36 0.44 -0.36
C GLY A 246 -29.34 1.51 -1.45
N ASP A 247 -30.07 2.61 -1.23
CA ASP A 247 -30.12 3.77 -2.12
C ASP A 247 -28.78 4.51 -2.13
N LEU A 248 -28.14 4.67 -0.97
CA LEU A 248 -26.84 5.33 -0.82
C LEU A 248 -25.73 4.54 -1.54
N LYS A 249 -25.71 3.22 -1.38
CA LYS A 249 -24.79 2.32 -2.07
C LYS A 249 -24.99 2.44 -3.57
N THR A 250 -26.23 2.32 -4.05
CA THR A 250 -26.56 2.42 -5.48
C THR A 250 -26.15 3.79 -6.04
N PHE A 251 -26.39 4.88 -5.31
CA PHE A 251 -25.99 6.23 -5.70
C PHE A 251 -24.49 6.37 -5.98
N PHE A 252 -23.64 5.75 -5.16
CA PHE A 252 -22.18 5.82 -5.33
C PHE A 252 -21.61 4.75 -6.27
N THR A 253 -22.12 3.51 -6.20
CA THR A 253 -21.46 2.34 -6.81
C THR A 253 -22.17 1.77 -8.02
N ALA A 254 -23.33 2.31 -8.43
CA ALA A 254 -24.04 1.82 -9.62
C ALA A 254 -23.11 1.77 -10.84
N THR A 255 -23.21 0.70 -11.61
CA THR A 255 -22.50 0.51 -12.87
C THR A 255 -23.53 0.38 -13.97
N HIS A 256 -23.31 1.05 -15.09
CA HIS A 256 -24.17 0.96 -16.25
C HIS A 256 -23.32 1.06 -17.51
N ASP A 257 -23.44 0.08 -18.40
CA ASP A 257 -22.52 -0.07 -19.54
C ASP A 257 -22.79 0.94 -20.65
N THR A 258 -24.03 1.42 -20.77
CA THR A 258 -24.49 2.21 -21.93
C THR A 258 -24.91 3.65 -21.62
N ASP A 259 -25.00 4.03 -20.35
CA ASP A 259 -25.51 5.36 -19.97
C ASP A 259 -24.68 5.94 -18.82
N ALA A 260 -23.82 6.91 -19.16
CA ALA A 260 -22.96 7.60 -18.20
C ALA A 260 -23.75 8.31 -17.09
N ASN A 261 -25.00 8.71 -17.37
CA ASN A 261 -25.88 9.34 -16.37
C ASN A 261 -26.52 8.33 -15.41
N LYS A 262 -26.32 7.03 -15.64
CA LYS A 262 -26.73 5.93 -14.74
C LYS A 262 -25.57 5.28 -14.00
N VAL A 263 -24.34 5.74 -14.24
CA VAL A 263 -23.18 5.34 -13.45
C VAL A 263 -23.21 6.06 -12.10
N GLY A 264 -22.86 5.38 -11.01
CA GLY A 264 -22.78 5.94 -9.67
C GLY A 264 -21.64 6.95 -9.54
N VAL A 265 -21.77 7.88 -8.59
CA VAL A 265 -20.86 9.02 -8.45
C VAL A 265 -19.38 8.58 -8.35
N SER A 266 -19.07 7.59 -7.50
CA SER A 266 -17.69 7.12 -7.30
C SER A 266 -17.10 6.52 -8.57
N GLN A 267 -17.90 5.79 -9.34
CA GLN A 267 -17.45 5.19 -10.59
C GLN A 267 -17.17 6.25 -11.66
N ARG A 268 -17.98 7.31 -11.73
CA ARG A 268 -17.69 8.44 -12.64
C ARG A 268 -16.35 9.08 -12.28
N PHE A 269 -16.13 9.41 -11.00
CA PHE A 269 -14.87 10.01 -10.53
C PHE A 269 -13.67 9.09 -10.81
N LYS A 270 -13.83 7.78 -10.62
CA LYS A 270 -12.80 6.79 -10.97
C LYS A 270 -12.49 6.77 -12.47
N THR A 271 -13.51 6.81 -13.33
CA THR A 271 -13.32 6.85 -14.79
C THR A 271 -12.61 8.12 -15.22
N LEU A 272 -13.02 9.29 -14.72
CA LEU A 272 -12.32 10.55 -15.02
C LEU A 272 -10.87 10.50 -14.55
N ALA A 273 -10.62 10.05 -13.32
CA ALA A 273 -9.26 9.91 -12.79
C ALA A 273 -8.41 9.00 -13.67
N SER A 274 -8.97 7.87 -14.13
CA SER A 274 -8.27 6.93 -15.01
C SER A 274 -7.97 7.53 -16.40
N GLN A 275 -8.89 8.31 -16.97
CA GLN A 275 -8.69 9.00 -18.26
C GLN A 275 -7.65 10.11 -18.16
N VAL A 276 -7.63 10.84 -17.05
CA VAL A 276 -6.71 11.97 -16.85
C VAL A 276 -5.30 11.51 -16.48
N LEU A 277 -5.18 10.44 -15.68
CA LEU A 277 -3.92 9.87 -15.19
C LEU A 277 -3.35 8.76 -16.08
N GLY A 278 -4.09 8.32 -17.10
CA GLY A 278 -3.62 7.32 -18.06
C GLY A 278 -2.37 7.78 -18.80
N THR A 279 -1.67 6.83 -19.44
CA THR A 279 -0.44 7.07 -20.23
C THR A 279 -0.63 8.15 -21.30
N ASP A 280 -1.79 8.14 -21.96
CA ASP A 280 -2.20 9.11 -22.98
C ASP A 280 -3.18 10.16 -22.43
N GLY A 281 -3.27 10.27 -21.11
CA GLY A 281 -4.14 11.21 -20.44
C GLY A 281 -3.70 12.67 -20.64
N ALA A 282 -4.61 13.59 -20.31
CA ALA A 282 -4.38 15.03 -20.49
C ALA A 282 -3.14 15.53 -19.72
N ILE A 283 -2.89 15.01 -18.51
CA ILE A 283 -1.73 15.41 -17.69
C ILE A 283 -0.43 14.89 -18.29
N SER A 284 -0.40 13.62 -18.69
CA SER A 284 0.78 12.99 -19.31
C SER A 284 1.16 13.71 -20.62
N THR A 285 0.18 13.90 -21.50
CA THR A 285 0.38 14.57 -22.80
C THR A 285 0.87 16.01 -22.62
N LYS A 286 0.30 16.75 -21.66
CA LYS A 286 0.73 18.12 -21.39
C LYS A 286 2.15 18.18 -20.81
N THR A 287 2.48 17.26 -19.91
CA THR A 287 3.83 17.14 -19.33
C THR A 287 4.86 16.85 -20.42
N ALA A 288 4.59 15.89 -21.30
CA ALA A 288 5.45 15.57 -22.44
C ALA A 288 5.61 16.76 -23.40
N GLY A 289 4.53 17.51 -23.67
CA GLY A 289 4.58 18.71 -24.48
C GLY A 289 5.44 19.82 -23.88
N ILE A 290 5.36 20.03 -22.56
CA ILE A 290 6.21 21.00 -21.84
C ILE A 290 7.68 20.54 -21.88
N GLN A 291 7.97 19.27 -21.60
CA GLN A 291 9.33 18.72 -21.67
C GLN A 291 9.94 18.86 -23.08
N SER A 292 9.15 18.59 -24.12
CA SER A 292 9.58 18.80 -25.51
C SER A 292 9.90 20.28 -25.80
N THR A 293 9.13 21.20 -25.22
CA THR A 293 9.36 22.64 -25.36
C THR A 293 10.63 23.08 -24.62
N ILE A 294 10.86 22.55 -23.42
CA ILE A 294 12.10 22.77 -22.65
C ILE A 294 13.30 22.33 -23.50
N LYS A 295 13.27 21.11 -24.04
CA LYS A 295 14.35 20.59 -24.89
C LYS A 295 14.63 21.47 -26.11
N ARG A 296 13.59 21.91 -26.83
CA ARG A 296 13.77 22.81 -27.99
C ARG A 296 14.36 24.16 -27.60
N ASN A 297 14.04 24.66 -26.41
CA ASN A 297 14.59 25.91 -25.90
C ASN A 297 16.06 25.75 -25.52
N GLU A 298 16.44 24.65 -24.86
CA GLU A 298 17.83 24.31 -24.55
C GLU A 298 18.69 24.22 -25.81
N GLU A 299 18.23 23.50 -26.83
CA GLU A 299 18.93 23.42 -28.12
C GLU A 299 19.05 24.79 -28.82
N LYS A 300 18.09 25.70 -28.60
CA LYS A 300 18.15 27.06 -29.15
C LYS A 300 19.17 27.92 -28.40
N ILE A 301 19.28 27.76 -27.08
CA ILE A 301 20.28 28.44 -26.26
C ILE A 301 21.67 28.01 -26.72
N GLU A 302 21.92 26.71 -26.87
CA GLU A 302 23.21 26.17 -27.34
C GLU A 302 23.60 26.75 -28.71
N ARG A 303 22.70 26.75 -29.69
CA ARG A 303 22.96 27.37 -31.00
C ARG A 303 23.25 28.87 -30.92
N MET A 304 22.64 29.59 -29.97
CA MET A 304 22.91 31.01 -29.77
C MET A 304 24.27 31.25 -29.12
N GLU A 305 24.67 30.39 -28.19
CA GLU A 305 26.00 30.41 -27.57
C GLU A 305 27.08 30.15 -28.62
N ASP A 306 26.94 29.11 -29.44
CA ASP A 306 27.85 28.81 -30.57
C ASP A 306 28.00 29.98 -31.53
N ARG A 307 26.87 30.62 -31.87
CA ARG A 307 26.87 31.79 -32.74
C ARG A 307 27.60 32.98 -32.09
N SER A 308 27.42 33.18 -30.79
CA SER A 308 28.11 34.24 -30.04
C SER A 308 29.62 34.04 -30.09
N VAL A 309 30.10 32.82 -29.83
CA VAL A 309 31.53 32.46 -29.91
C VAL A 309 32.09 32.67 -31.32
N ALA A 310 31.35 32.26 -32.35
CA ALA A 310 31.78 32.44 -33.74
C ALA A 310 31.87 33.93 -34.13
N VAL A 311 30.91 34.75 -33.68
CA VAL A 311 30.91 36.19 -33.90
C VAL A 311 32.07 36.85 -33.18
N GLU A 312 32.34 36.49 -31.93
CA GLU A 312 33.48 36.98 -31.16
C GLU A 312 34.80 36.65 -31.87
N LYS A 313 34.98 35.39 -32.28
CA LYS A 313 36.18 34.95 -33.02
C LYS A 313 36.38 35.75 -34.31
N ARG A 314 35.31 35.98 -35.07
CA ARG A 314 35.34 36.78 -36.30
C ARG A 314 35.72 38.23 -36.01
N LEU A 315 35.11 38.85 -35.01
CA LEU A 315 35.42 40.23 -34.63
C LEU A 315 36.87 40.36 -34.17
N ARG A 316 37.37 39.45 -33.32
CA ARG A 316 38.78 39.41 -32.91
C ARG A 316 39.72 39.34 -34.12
N ALA A 317 39.44 38.46 -35.08
CA ALA A 317 40.24 38.35 -36.30
C ALA A 317 40.20 39.64 -37.15
N GLN A 318 39.04 40.28 -37.28
CA GLN A 318 38.90 41.57 -37.99
C GLN A 318 39.68 42.69 -37.30
N TYR A 319 39.62 42.78 -35.96
CA TYR A 319 40.37 43.79 -35.20
C TYR A 319 41.89 43.55 -35.30
N THR A 320 42.36 42.31 -35.21
CA THR A 320 43.79 42.01 -35.41
C THR A 320 44.26 42.35 -36.84
N ALA A 321 43.45 42.07 -37.86
CA ALA A 321 43.77 42.42 -39.25
C ALA A 321 43.76 43.95 -39.48
N LEU A 322 42.83 44.66 -38.85
CA LEU A 322 42.76 46.13 -38.88
C LEU A 322 43.98 46.75 -38.20
N ASP A 323 44.42 46.22 -37.06
CA ASP A 323 45.63 46.67 -36.34
C ASP A 323 46.91 46.44 -37.16
N ALA A 324 47.04 45.28 -37.81
CA ALA A 324 48.13 45.01 -38.74
C ALA A 324 48.12 45.97 -39.95
N SER A 325 46.92 46.31 -40.45
CA SER A 325 46.76 47.24 -41.57
C SER A 325 47.10 48.68 -41.17
N MET A 326 46.66 49.12 -39.99
CA MET A 326 47.02 50.42 -39.39
C MET A 326 48.53 50.53 -39.19
N THR A 327 49.17 49.48 -38.67
CA THR A 327 50.63 49.44 -38.49
C THR A 327 51.37 49.59 -39.83
N LYS A 328 50.91 48.89 -40.89
CA LYS A 328 51.46 49.04 -42.25
C LYS A 328 51.25 50.45 -42.80
N LEU A 329 50.07 51.04 -42.62
CA LEU A 329 49.76 52.41 -43.08
C LEU A 329 50.61 53.44 -42.36
N ASN A 330 50.80 53.31 -41.05
CA ASN A 330 51.68 54.18 -40.27
C ASN A 330 53.15 54.04 -40.71
N GLY A 331 53.62 52.81 -40.95
CA GLY A 331 54.95 52.57 -41.50
C GLY A 331 55.12 53.16 -42.91
N LEU A 332 54.10 53.06 -43.77
CA LEU A 332 54.13 53.64 -45.10
C LEU A 332 54.09 55.17 -45.06
N SER A 333 53.29 55.76 -44.16
CA SER A 333 53.25 57.22 -43.94
C SER A 333 54.60 57.74 -43.45
N ALA A 334 55.26 57.04 -42.51
CA ALA A 334 56.61 57.36 -42.06
C ALA A 334 57.62 57.26 -43.21
N TYR A 335 57.55 56.20 -44.03
CA TYR A 335 58.43 56.03 -45.19
C TYR A 335 58.23 57.13 -46.25
N VAL A 336 56.99 57.48 -46.59
CA VAL A 336 56.67 58.56 -47.53
C VAL A 336 57.14 59.91 -46.99
N THR A 337 56.96 60.17 -45.70
CA THR A 337 57.45 61.39 -45.03
C THR A 337 58.97 61.46 -45.07
N GLN A 338 59.67 60.34 -44.82
CA GLN A 338 61.12 60.23 -44.93
C GLN A 338 61.58 60.55 -46.37
N GLN A 339 60.91 59.98 -47.37
CA GLN A 339 61.26 60.18 -48.78
C GLN A 339 61.01 61.62 -49.24
N LEU A 340 59.90 62.24 -48.83
CA LEU A 340 59.61 63.66 -49.06
C LEU A 340 60.63 64.58 -48.37
N SER A 341 61.05 64.25 -47.14
CA SER A 341 62.11 64.98 -46.44
C SER A 341 63.46 64.89 -47.17
N VAL A 342 63.80 63.74 -47.73
CA VAL A 342 65.01 63.56 -48.53
C VAL A 342 64.93 64.35 -49.84
N LEU A 343 63.77 64.34 -50.51
CA LEU A 343 63.55 65.12 -51.74
C LEU A 343 63.58 66.65 -51.50
N ASN A 344 63.01 67.13 -50.40
CA ASN A 344 63.08 68.55 -50.00
C ASN A 344 64.48 69.00 -49.57
N ARG A 345 65.40 68.08 -49.24
CA ARG A 345 66.81 68.39 -48.96
C ARG A 345 67.69 68.40 -50.21
N SER A 346 67.19 67.90 -51.33
CA SER A 346 67.88 67.86 -52.62
C SER A 346 67.45 68.95 -53.61
N SER A 347 66.68 69.95 -53.14
CA SER A 347 66.37 71.20 -53.87
C SER A 347 67.00 72.38 -53.15
#